data_AF-A0A172XBZ2-F1
#
_entry.id   AF-A0A172XBZ2-F1
#
_cell.length_a   1.000
_cell.length_b   1.000
_cell.length_c   1.000
_cell.angle_alpha   90.00
_cell.angle_beta   90.00
_cell.angle_gamma   90.00
#
_symmetry.space_group_name_H-M   'P 1'
#
loop_
_entity.id
_entity.type
_entity.pdbx_description
1 polymer ?
#
loop_
_entity_poly.entity_id
_entity_poly.type
_entity_poly.pdbx_seq_one_letter_code
_entity_poly.pdbx_strand_id
1 'polypeptide(L)'
;MEQIKEIIVVEGKDDAKRIKELFKCTIVETGGLYLKKSTINVLKKAIETNGIIIFTDSDKAGDLIRKQILKKVGYLDQGKIKHAHLNNKNQEVEMSSKIEITTILKKIGTFYNEKQKEGLNLNDLIELGITGSQSKKKREQIQKHFNLGNGNNKKLLERLNYFKIKREDIEKIILTKE
;
A
#
# COMPACT_ATOMS: atom_id res chain seq x y z
N MET A 1 0.90 11.53 -14.42
CA MET A 1 1.35 11.59 -13.00
C MET A 1 2.49 10.62 -12.82
N GLU A 2 3.55 11.06 -12.13
CA GLU A 2 4.69 10.20 -11.77
C GLU A 2 4.23 9.05 -10.87
N GLN A 3 4.91 7.90 -10.97
CA GLN A 3 4.56 6.70 -10.21
C GLN A 3 5.65 6.38 -9.17
N ILE A 4 5.27 6.38 -7.90
CA ILE A 4 6.14 6.04 -6.76
C ILE A 4 6.25 4.51 -6.66
N LYS A 5 7.46 4.00 -6.44
CA LYS A 5 7.75 2.55 -6.34
C LYS A 5 7.37 1.99 -4.97
N GLU A 6 7.64 2.73 -3.91
CA GLU A 6 7.36 2.32 -2.54
C GLU A 6 5.87 2.29 -2.24
N ILE A 7 5.45 1.45 -1.29
CA ILE A 7 4.14 1.63 -0.66
C ILE A 7 4.23 2.81 0.31
N ILE A 8 3.30 3.76 0.18
CA ILE A 8 3.18 4.87 1.12
C ILE A 8 2.25 4.44 2.26
N VAL A 9 2.73 4.58 3.50
CA VAL A 9 1.96 4.27 4.70
C VAL A 9 1.48 5.57 5.32
N VAL A 10 0.16 5.69 5.49
CA VAL A 10 -0.49 6.89 6.04
C VAL A 10 -1.45 6.51 7.16
N GLU A 11 -1.91 7.47 7.94
CA GLU A 11 -2.83 7.22 9.04
C GLU A 11 -4.27 7.06 8.55
N GLY A 12 -4.74 8.04 7.79
CA GLY A 12 -6.14 8.20 7.39
C GLY A 12 -6.40 8.01 5.89
N LYS A 13 -7.70 7.96 5.55
CA LYS A 13 -8.17 7.90 4.16
C LYS A 13 -7.99 9.23 3.44
N ASP A 14 -8.08 10.33 4.16
CA ASP A 14 -7.97 11.68 3.61
C ASP A 14 -6.53 11.98 3.18
N ASP A 15 -5.54 11.55 3.98
CA ASP A 15 -4.12 11.51 3.57
C ASP A 15 -3.94 10.70 2.28
N ALA A 16 -4.54 9.51 2.23
CA ALA A 16 -4.44 8.63 1.08
C ALA A 16 -5.02 9.28 -0.18
N LYS A 17 -6.18 9.94 -0.05
CA LYS A 17 -6.81 10.68 -1.14
C LYS A 17 -5.92 11.83 -1.59
N ARG A 18 -5.42 12.62 -0.65
CA ARG A 18 -4.57 13.79 -0.92
C ARG A 18 -3.31 13.42 -1.71
N ILE A 19 -2.65 12.32 -1.34
CA ILE A 19 -1.45 11.84 -2.04
C ILE A 19 -1.81 11.26 -3.42
N LYS A 20 -2.94 10.53 -3.54
CA LYS A 20 -3.41 9.99 -4.81
C LYS A 20 -3.84 11.05 -5.83
N GLU A 21 -4.12 12.28 -5.40
CA GLU A 21 -4.31 13.44 -6.30
C GLU A 21 -3.01 13.91 -6.94
N LEU A 22 -1.86 13.58 -6.36
CA LEU A 22 -0.54 14.10 -6.75
C LEU A 22 0.32 13.04 -7.46
N PHE A 23 0.23 11.79 -7.03
CA PHE A 23 1.06 10.69 -7.52
C PHE A 23 0.26 9.43 -7.81
N LYS A 24 0.71 8.66 -8.80
CA LYS A 24 0.29 7.27 -8.95
C LYS A 24 1.06 6.43 -7.92
N CYS A 25 0.38 5.88 -6.93
CA CYS A 25 1.04 5.18 -5.83
C CYS A 25 0.11 4.15 -5.18
N THR A 26 0.72 3.17 -4.51
CA THR A 26 -0.01 2.23 -3.66
C THR A 26 0.07 2.70 -2.22
N ILE A 27 -1.09 2.78 -1.56
CA ILE A 27 -1.20 3.31 -0.19
C ILE A 27 -1.73 2.25 0.77
N VAL A 28 -1.16 2.22 1.97
CA VAL A 28 -1.64 1.43 3.10
C VAL A 28 -2.02 2.40 4.22
N GLU A 29 -3.30 2.48 4.54
CA GLU A 29 -3.76 3.17 5.74
C GLU A 29 -3.54 2.28 6.97
N THR A 30 -3.04 2.86 8.06
CA THR A 30 -2.92 2.19 9.35
C THR A 30 -4.27 2.13 10.08
N GLY A 31 -5.12 3.15 9.90
CA GLY A 31 -6.38 3.30 10.63
C GLY A 31 -6.17 3.62 12.11
N GLY A 32 -5.11 4.38 12.41
CA GLY A 32 -4.66 4.73 13.76
C GLY A 32 -3.60 3.79 14.32
N LEU A 33 -3.53 3.71 15.66
CA LEU A 33 -2.48 2.98 16.38
C LEU A 33 -2.58 1.45 16.27
N TYR A 34 -3.74 0.89 15.94
CA TYR A 34 -3.94 -0.55 15.88
C TYR A 34 -3.59 -1.14 14.51
N LEU A 35 -2.32 -1.53 14.35
CA LEU A 35 -1.84 -2.17 13.11
C LEU A 35 -2.25 -3.65 13.05
N LYS A 36 -3.22 -3.95 12.17
CA LYS A 36 -3.67 -5.32 11.87
C LYS A 36 -2.53 -6.19 11.34
N LYS A 37 -2.52 -7.48 11.68
CA LYS A 37 -1.52 -8.45 11.17
C LYS A 37 -1.47 -8.49 9.64
N SER A 38 -2.63 -8.41 8.98
CA SER A 38 -2.71 -8.40 7.52
C SER A 38 -2.09 -7.14 6.90
N THR A 39 -2.17 -5.99 7.57
CA THR A 39 -1.46 -4.76 7.19
C THR A 39 0.05 -4.95 7.30
N ILE A 40 0.54 -5.50 8.42
CA ILE A 40 1.97 -5.76 8.62
C ILE A 40 2.52 -6.72 7.57
N ASN A 41 1.78 -7.78 7.21
CA ASN A 41 2.22 -8.70 6.17
C ASN A 41 2.43 -8.00 4.81
N VAL A 42 1.55 -7.05 4.45
CA VAL A 42 1.72 -6.24 3.24
C VAL A 42 2.98 -5.39 3.33
N LEU A 43 3.22 -4.74 4.47
CA LEU A 43 4.41 -3.91 4.67
C LEU A 43 5.70 -4.73 4.60
N LYS A 44 5.73 -5.92 5.22
CA LYS A 44 6.88 -6.83 5.13
C LYS A 44 7.20 -7.21 3.68
N LYS A 45 6.17 -7.62 2.93
CA LYS A 45 6.30 -7.96 1.50
C LYS A 45 6.74 -6.75 0.66
N ALA A 46 6.25 -5.55 0.97
CA ALA A 46 6.66 -4.33 0.30
C ALA A 46 8.14 -4.01 0.58
N ILE A 47 8.60 -4.14 1.82
CA ILE A 47 10.01 -3.94 2.20
C ILE A 47 10.91 -4.91 1.44
N GLU A 48 10.56 -6.19 1.33
CA GLU A 48 11.37 -7.17 0.59
C GLU A 48 11.49 -6.81 -0.91
N THR A 49 10.47 -6.15 -1.47
CA THR A 49 10.42 -5.77 -2.89
C THR A 49 10.93 -4.35 -3.13
N ASN A 50 10.05 -3.35 -3.10
CA ASN A 50 10.35 -1.96 -3.49
C ASN A 50 10.63 -1.02 -2.31
N GLY A 51 10.32 -1.42 -1.09
CA GLY A 51 10.38 -0.56 0.10
C GLY A 51 9.06 0.12 0.46
N ILE A 52 9.09 0.84 1.57
CA ILE A 52 7.96 1.63 2.09
C ILE A 52 8.41 3.06 2.42
N ILE A 53 7.47 4.00 2.32
CA ILE A 53 7.61 5.36 2.85
C ILE A 53 6.55 5.53 3.94
N ILE A 54 6.98 5.65 5.20
CA ILE A 54 6.09 5.97 6.31
C ILE A 54 5.88 7.47 6.32
N PHE A 55 4.72 7.91 5.84
CA PHE A 55 4.35 9.31 5.77
C PHE A 55 3.18 9.58 6.72
N THR A 56 3.52 9.98 7.93
CA THR A 56 2.59 10.29 9.01
C THR A 56 2.81 11.72 9.48
N ASP A 57 1.87 12.22 10.26
CA ASP A 57 1.98 13.53 10.88
C ASP A 57 3.20 13.63 11.81
N SER A 58 3.58 14.87 12.11
CA SER A 58 4.72 15.23 12.96
C SER A 58 4.38 15.25 14.45
N ASP A 59 3.35 14.51 14.84
CA ASP A 59 2.75 14.49 16.18
C ASP A 59 3.10 13.20 16.96
N LYS A 60 2.56 13.07 18.18
CA LYS A 60 2.79 11.89 19.02
C LYS A 60 2.18 10.62 18.43
N ALA A 61 1.01 10.71 17.78
CA ALA A 61 0.36 9.54 17.20
C ALA A 61 1.20 8.98 16.04
N GLY A 62 1.64 9.85 15.13
CA GLY A 62 2.53 9.51 14.03
C GLY A 62 3.83 8.85 14.49
N ASP A 63 4.46 9.37 15.54
CA ASP A 63 5.67 8.76 16.13
C ASP A 63 5.42 7.37 16.71
N LEU A 64 4.28 7.16 17.36
CA LEU A 64 3.90 5.84 17.88
C LEU A 64 3.63 4.85 16.74
N ILE A 65 2.94 5.28 15.68
CA ILE A 65 2.71 4.46 14.47
C ILE A 65 4.05 4.03 13.87
N ARG A 66 4.99 4.97 13.68
CA ARG A 66 6.34 4.66 13.17
C ARG A 66 7.05 3.63 14.02
N LYS A 67 7.12 3.84 15.33
CA LYS A 67 7.76 2.91 16.27
C LYS A 67 7.11 1.53 16.22
N GLN A 68 5.78 1.46 16.15
CA GLN A 68 5.08 0.19 16.04
C GLN A 68 5.36 -0.53 14.72
N ILE A 69 5.37 0.18 13.60
CA ILE A 69 5.73 -0.40 12.30
C ILE A 69 7.12 -1.00 12.38
N LEU A 70 8.12 -0.21 12.80
CA LEU A 70 9.52 -0.65 12.92
C LEU A 70 9.66 -1.89 13.81
N LYS A 71 8.99 -1.90 14.97
CA LYS A 71 8.98 -3.05 15.88
C LYS A 71 8.37 -4.30 15.23
N LYS A 72 7.28 -4.16 14.46
CA LYS A 72 6.56 -5.30 13.87
C LYS A 72 7.20 -5.82 12.57
N VAL A 73 7.87 -4.96 11.81
CA VAL A 73 8.62 -5.39 10.62
C VAL A 73 9.93 -6.07 10.99
N GLY A 74 10.53 -5.72 12.14
CA GLY A 74 11.68 -6.43 12.70
C GLY A 74 12.96 -6.19 11.91
N TYR A 75 13.77 -7.23 11.71
CA TYR A 75 15.09 -7.19 11.07
C TYR A 75 15.08 -7.05 9.54
N LEU A 76 13.96 -6.63 8.95
CA LEU A 76 13.92 -6.37 7.51
C LEU A 76 14.84 -5.20 7.15
N ASP A 77 15.24 -5.15 5.88
CA ASP A 77 16.16 -4.16 5.33
C ASP A 77 15.70 -2.73 5.64
N GLN A 78 16.38 -2.10 6.59
CA GLN A 78 16.07 -0.74 7.04
C GLN A 78 16.35 0.30 5.95
N GLY A 79 17.24 0.00 4.98
CA GLY A 79 17.50 0.87 3.83
C GLY A 79 16.29 1.01 2.89
N LYS A 80 15.34 0.09 2.97
CA LYS A 80 14.07 0.10 2.23
C LYS A 80 12.90 0.68 3.04
N ILE A 81 13.15 1.22 4.23
CA ILE A 81 12.16 1.92 5.05
C ILE A 81 12.53 3.40 5.10
N LYS A 82 11.72 4.23 4.44
CA LYS A 82 11.91 5.67 4.39
C LYS A 82 10.90 6.36 5.29
N HIS A 83 11.29 7.50 5.88
CA HIS A 83 10.46 8.26 6.80
C HIS A 83 10.19 9.66 6.26
N ALA A 84 8.93 10.06 6.23
CA ALA A 84 8.50 11.39 5.82
C ALA A 84 7.54 11.97 6.87
N HIS A 85 7.68 13.27 7.13
CA HIS A 85 6.76 14.08 7.92
C HIS A 85 6.64 15.46 7.28
N LEU A 86 5.54 16.15 7.58
CA LEU A 86 5.39 17.57 7.28
C LEU A 86 6.39 18.39 8.08
N ASN A 87 6.81 19.53 7.53
CA ASN A 87 7.83 20.37 8.16
C ASN A 87 7.28 21.08 9.41
N ASN A 88 6.00 21.44 9.37
CA ASN A 88 5.33 22.07 10.50
C ASN A 88 4.92 21.01 11.53
N LYS A 89 5.22 21.30 12.80
CA LYS A 89 4.72 20.51 13.92
C LYS A 89 3.21 20.71 14.06
N ASN A 90 2.48 19.63 14.35
CA ASN A 90 1.03 19.61 14.54
C ASN A 90 0.20 19.94 13.29
N GLN A 91 0.74 19.68 12.10
CA GLN A 91 -0.02 19.76 10.86
C GLN A 91 -0.36 18.35 10.39
N GLU A 92 -1.60 18.18 9.92
CA GLU A 92 -2.10 16.94 9.35
C GLU A 92 -1.82 16.89 7.84
N VAL A 93 -1.50 15.71 7.31
CA VAL A 93 -1.23 15.51 5.88
C VAL A 93 -2.40 15.99 5.01
N GLU A 94 -3.65 15.74 5.41
CA GLU A 94 -4.83 16.23 4.67
C GLU A 94 -4.91 17.76 4.53
N MET A 95 -4.49 18.51 5.57
CA MET A 95 -4.54 19.97 5.61
C MET A 95 -3.30 20.63 4.98
N SER A 96 -2.30 19.83 4.61
CA SER A 96 -1.06 20.34 4.04
C SER A 96 -1.18 20.78 2.58
N SER A 97 -0.32 21.73 2.21
CA SER A 97 -0.29 22.23 0.83
C SER A 97 0.14 21.11 -0.13
N LYS A 98 -0.47 21.05 -1.32
CA LYS A 98 -0.07 20.10 -2.38
C LYS A 98 1.42 20.20 -2.70
N ILE A 99 1.95 21.42 -2.64
CA ILE A 99 3.36 21.74 -2.92
C ILE A 99 4.28 21.09 -1.90
N GLU A 100 3.93 21.14 -0.62
CA GLU A 100 4.72 20.54 0.46
C GLU A 100 4.80 19.01 0.32
N ILE A 101 3.63 18.34 0.20
CA ILE A 101 3.58 16.88 -0.02
C ILE A 101 4.40 16.49 -1.26
N THR A 102 4.23 17.23 -2.35
CA THR A 102 4.94 16.96 -3.61
C THR A 102 6.45 17.07 -3.41
N THR A 103 6.90 18.12 -2.74
CA THR A 103 8.33 18.36 -2.48
C THR A 103 8.93 17.23 -1.63
N ILE A 104 8.25 16.85 -0.55
CA ILE A 104 8.70 15.78 0.35
C ILE A 104 8.79 14.45 -0.41
N LEU A 105 7.72 14.05 -1.10
CA LEU A 105 7.67 12.76 -1.79
C LEU A 105 8.61 12.70 -2.99
N LYS A 106 8.83 13.81 -3.71
CA LYS A 106 9.84 13.88 -4.78
C LYS A 106 11.27 13.74 -4.26
N LYS A 107 11.55 14.27 -3.07
CA LYS A 107 12.87 14.19 -2.46
C LYS A 107 13.22 12.77 -1.98
N ILE A 108 12.24 12.07 -1.41
CA ILE A 108 12.49 10.79 -0.72
C ILE A 108 12.08 9.55 -1.54
N GLY A 109 11.06 9.68 -2.38
CA GLY A 109 10.49 8.58 -3.14
C GLY A 109 11.37 8.16 -4.32
N THR A 110 11.24 6.91 -4.72
CA THR A 110 11.86 6.41 -5.95
C THR A 110 10.77 6.28 -7.02
N PHE A 111 11.05 6.74 -8.24
CA PHE A 111 10.06 6.80 -9.31
C PHE A 111 10.35 5.80 -10.42
N TYR A 112 9.30 5.29 -11.05
CA TYR A 112 9.46 4.49 -12.28
C TYR A 112 9.83 5.41 -13.44
N ASN A 113 10.92 5.05 -14.14
CA ASN A 113 11.40 5.79 -15.32
C ASN A 113 10.55 5.51 -16.56
N GLU A 114 9.85 4.38 -16.59
CA GLU A 114 9.05 3.92 -17.72
C GLU A 114 7.61 3.60 -17.30
N LYS A 115 6.69 3.71 -18.26
CA LYS A 115 5.32 3.22 -18.08
C LYS A 115 5.39 1.73 -17.77
N GLN A 116 4.89 1.35 -16.59
CA GLN A 116 4.72 -0.06 -16.25
C GLN A 116 3.74 -0.68 -17.25
N LYS A 117 4.04 -1.89 -17.72
CA LYS A 117 3.08 -2.70 -18.49
C LYS A 117 1.77 -2.80 -17.72
N GLU A 118 0.66 -2.82 -18.45
CA GLU A 118 -0.64 -3.03 -17.82
C GLU A 118 -0.68 -4.40 -17.14
N GLY A 119 -1.13 -4.40 -15.89
CA GLY A 119 -1.40 -5.61 -15.13
C GLY A 119 -2.84 -6.06 -15.34
N LEU A 120 -3.36 -6.79 -14.35
CA LEU A 120 -4.77 -7.17 -14.30
C LEU A 120 -5.66 -5.93 -14.28
N ASN A 121 -6.84 -6.06 -14.88
CA ASN A 121 -7.89 -5.06 -14.89
C ASN A 121 -9.16 -5.59 -14.17
N LEU A 122 -10.25 -4.83 -14.21
CA LEU A 122 -11.50 -5.22 -13.57
C LEU A 122 -12.14 -6.44 -14.24
N ASN A 123 -12.06 -6.55 -15.58
CA ASN A 123 -12.62 -7.67 -16.33
C ASN A 123 -11.91 -8.97 -15.96
N ASP A 124 -10.59 -8.94 -15.77
CA ASP A 124 -9.86 -10.11 -15.25
C ASP A 124 -10.44 -10.61 -13.91
N LEU A 125 -10.76 -9.70 -12.99
CA LEU A 125 -11.36 -10.08 -11.72
C LEU A 125 -12.79 -10.63 -11.87
N ILE A 126 -13.53 -10.16 -12.87
CA ILE A 126 -14.88 -10.67 -13.18
C ILE A 126 -14.78 -12.09 -13.71
N GLU A 127 -13.91 -12.33 -14.70
CA GLU A 127 -13.69 -13.65 -15.30
C GLU A 127 -13.18 -14.68 -14.29
N LEU A 128 -12.31 -14.27 -13.35
CA LEU A 128 -11.83 -15.13 -12.27
C LEU A 128 -12.88 -15.37 -11.16
N GLY A 129 -14.06 -14.75 -11.24
CA GLY A 129 -15.10 -14.85 -10.22
C GLY A 129 -14.70 -14.24 -8.86
N ILE A 130 -13.79 -13.25 -8.87
CA ILE A 130 -13.31 -12.51 -7.69
C ILE A 130 -14.21 -11.29 -7.42
N THR A 131 -15.27 -11.11 -8.21
CA THR A 131 -16.31 -10.10 -8.01
C THR A 131 -17.70 -10.74 -7.87
N GLY A 132 -18.67 -10.02 -7.29
CA GLY A 132 -20.04 -10.53 -7.08
C GLY A 132 -20.29 -11.12 -5.68
N SER A 133 -21.50 -11.64 -5.46
CA SER A 133 -22.02 -12.03 -4.13
C SER A 133 -21.23 -13.16 -3.46
N GLN A 134 -20.74 -14.15 -4.22
CA GLN A 134 -19.98 -15.30 -3.70
C GLN A 134 -18.45 -15.11 -3.71
N SER A 135 -17.97 -13.95 -4.16
CA SER A 135 -16.53 -13.70 -4.35
C SER A 135 -15.73 -13.49 -3.07
N LYS A 136 -16.40 -13.28 -1.92
CA LYS A 136 -15.73 -12.93 -0.66
C LYS A 136 -14.71 -13.99 -0.24
N LYS A 137 -15.08 -15.28 -0.29
CA LYS A 137 -14.19 -16.39 0.07
C LYS A 137 -12.97 -16.46 -0.84
N LYS A 138 -13.17 -16.39 -2.17
CA LYS A 138 -12.09 -16.37 -3.16
C LYS A 138 -11.13 -15.19 -2.93
N ARG A 139 -11.67 -14.00 -2.71
CA ARG A 139 -10.89 -12.78 -2.41
C ARG A 139 -10.06 -12.94 -1.14
N GLU A 140 -10.65 -13.43 -0.05
CA GLU A 140 -9.94 -13.66 1.21
C GLU A 140 -8.83 -14.70 1.07
N GLN A 141 -9.08 -15.76 0.30
CA GLN A 141 -8.08 -16.79 -0.01
C GLN A 141 -6.89 -16.21 -0.78
N ILE A 142 -7.13 -15.43 -1.83
CA ILE A 142 -6.07 -14.75 -2.61
C ILE A 142 -5.31 -13.76 -1.72
N GLN A 143 -6.01 -12.94 -0.94
CA GLN A 143 -5.42 -11.96 -0.03
C GLN A 143 -4.52 -12.60 1.01
N LYS A 144 -4.96 -13.72 1.60
CA LYS A 144 -4.18 -14.48 2.58
C LYS A 144 -2.98 -15.15 1.93
N HIS A 145 -3.17 -15.81 0.79
CA HIS A 145 -2.09 -16.55 0.13
C HIS A 145 -0.95 -15.64 -0.31
N PHE A 146 -1.27 -14.53 -0.97
CA PHE A 146 -0.26 -13.60 -1.48
C PHE A 146 0.13 -12.50 -0.50
N ASN A 147 -0.32 -12.56 0.76
CA ASN A 147 -0.07 -11.54 1.79
C ASN A 147 -0.44 -10.12 1.34
N LEU A 148 -1.58 -9.97 0.66
CA LEU A 148 -2.04 -8.70 0.08
C LEU A 148 -2.88 -7.89 1.06
N GLY A 149 -3.04 -8.33 2.29
CA GLY A 149 -3.86 -7.66 3.28
C GLY A 149 -5.34 -7.61 2.90
N ASN A 150 -6.16 -7.07 3.81
CA ASN A 150 -7.60 -7.01 3.59
C ASN A 150 -7.95 -5.79 2.73
N GLY A 151 -9.05 -5.88 2.00
CA GLY A 151 -9.54 -4.80 1.14
C GLY A 151 -10.67 -5.26 0.20
N ASN A 152 -11.30 -4.28 -0.44
CA ASN A 152 -12.29 -4.51 -1.49
C ASN A 152 -11.60 -4.89 -2.83
N ASN A 153 -12.39 -5.10 -3.88
CA ASN A 153 -11.88 -5.53 -5.20
C ASN A 153 -10.87 -4.52 -5.78
N LYS A 154 -11.12 -3.22 -5.62
CA LYS A 154 -10.22 -2.16 -6.10
C LYS A 154 -8.85 -2.24 -5.42
N LYS A 155 -8.83 -2.40 -4.09
CA LYS A 155 -7.59 -2.51 -3.31
C LYS A 155 -6.87 -3.83 -3.55
N LEU A 156 -7.60 -4.92 -3.78
CA LEU A 156 -7.02 -6.18 -4.21
C LEU A 156 -6.34 -6.03 -5.56
N LEU A 157 -7.04 -5.48 -6.57
CA LEU A 157 -6.50 -5.26 -7.91
C LEU A 157 -5.22 -4.42 -7.89
N GLU A 158 -5.26 -3.30 -7.17
CA GLU A 158 -4.11 -2.41 -6.96
C GLU A 158 -2.90 -3.18 -6.42
N ARG A 159 -3.11 -4.04 -5.41
CA ARG A 159 -2.02 -4.81 -4.78
C ARG A 159 -1.54 -5.99 -5.62
N LEU A 160 -2.43 -6.67 -6.36
CA LEU A 160 -2.04 -7.70 -7.31
C LEU A 160 -1.09 -7.12 -8.36
N ASN A 161 -1.45 -5.97 -8.93
CA ASN A 161 -0.64 -5.27 -9.91
C ASN A 161 0.66 -4.73 -9.31
N TYR A 162 0.61 -4.16 -8.11
CA TYR A 162 1.78 -3.66 -7.41
C TYR A 162 2.84 -4.77 -7.20
N PHE A 163 2.40 -5.94 -6.74
CA PHE A 163 3.28 -7.10 -6.52
C PHE A 163 3.50 -7.95 -7.78
N LYS A 164 3.01 -7.51 -8.94
CA LYS A 164 3.16 -8.19 -10.23
C LYS A 164 2.69 -9.66 -10.19
N ILE A 165 1.62 -9.92 -9.45
CA ILE A 165 1.00 -11.25 -9.39
C ILE A 165 0.30 -11.52 -10.72
N LYS A 166 0.59 -12.67 -11.33
CA LYS A 166 0.05 -13.02 -12.64
C LYS A 166 -1.29 -13.72 -12.52
N ARG A 167 -2.05 -13.71 -13.61
CA ARG A 167 -3.37 -14.34 -13.69
C ARG A 167 -3.29 -15.84 -13.39
N GLU A 168 -2.30 -16.52 -13.96
CA GLU A 168 -2.12 -17.97 -13.85
C GLU A 168 -1.82 -18.38 -12.40
N ASP A 169 -1.13 -17.53 -11.64
CA ASP A 169 -0.88 -17.77 -10.22
C ASP A 169 -2.17 -17.67 -9.41
N ILE A 170 -3.09 -16.77 -9.78
CA ILE A 170 -4.39 -16.63 -9.13
C ILE A 170 -5.30 -17.82 -9.46
N GLU A 171 -5.33 -18.25 -10.72
CA GLU A 171 -6.15 -19.39 -11.17
C GLU A 171 -5.78 -20.68 -10.42
N LYS A 172 -4.49 -20.95 -10.24
CA LYS A 172 -4.02 -22.07 -9.40
C LYS A 172 -4.62 -22.01 -8.00
N ILE A 173 -4.62 -20.84 -7.37
CA ILE A 173 -5.17 -20.69 -6.01
C ILE A 173 -6.67 -20.98 -5.97
N ILE A 174 -7.42 -20.56 -7.00
CA ILE A 174 -8.86 -20.74 -7.05
C ILE A 174 -9.22 -22.22 -7.31
N LEU A 175 -8.47 -22.90 -8.18
CA LEU A 175 -8.73 -24.28 -8.60
C LEU A 175 -8.34 -25.35 -7.57
N THR A 176 -7.32 -25.10 -6.73
CA THR A 176 -6.74 -26.14 -5.86
C THR A 176 -7.58 -26.46 -4.60
N LYS A 177 -8.80 -25.91 -4.42
CA LYS A 177 -9.57 -26.07 -3.17
C LYS A 177 -11.09 -26.19 -3.36
N GLU A 178 -11.54 -26.84 -4.43
CA GLU A 178 -12.88 -27.45 -4.48
C GLU A 178 -12.87 -28.85 -3.86
#